data_AF-A0A8X6XCZ1-F1
#
_entry.id   AF-A0A8X6XCZ1-F1
#
_cell.length_a   1.000
_cell.length_b   1.000
_cell.length_c   1.000
_cell.angle_alpha   90.00
_cell.angle_beta   90.00
_cell.angle_gamma   90.00
#
_symmetry.space_group_name_H-M   'P 1'
#
loop_
_entity.id
_entity.type
_entity.pdbx_description
1 polymer ?
#
loop_
_entity_poly.entity_id
_entity_poly.type
_entity_poly.pdbx_seq_one_letter_code
_entity_poly.pdbx_strand_id
1 'polypeptide(L)' 'MKLTENFVNPSSRTLYFDNFFASTDLLKSLGEESFRATGTIRESRINHEYPLEESMRKKESGSSDIAFDQNSEIFLV' A
#
# COMPACT_ATOMS: atom_id res chain seq x y z
N MET A 1 -3.44 2.01 16.43
CA MET A 1 -4.61 1.52 15.64
C MET A 1 -5.33 0.43 16.42
N LYS A 2 -6.64 0.55 16.73
CA LYS A 2 -7.33 -0.30 17.73
C LYS A 2 -7.27 -1.82 17.50
N LEU A 3 -7.26 -2.25 16.24
CA LEU A 3 -7.28 -3.68 15.90
C LEU A 3 -5.90 -4.35 16.03
N THR A 4 -4.81 -3.58 16.08
CA THR A 4 -3.45 -4.12 16.25
C THR A 4 -2.88 -4.02 17.65
N GLU A 5 -3.55 -3.32 18.58
CA GLU A 5 -3.02 -2.97 19.91
C GLU A 5 -2.58 -4.18 20.76
N ASN A 6 -3.10 -5.38 20.48
CA ASN A 6 -2.80 -6.60 21.24
C ASN A 6 -1.78 -7.52 20.56
N PHE A 7 -1.16 -7.12 19.44
CA PHE A 7 -0.13 -7.95 18.82
C PHE A 7 1.21 -7.81 19.54
N VAL A 8 1.59 -8.88 20.25
CA VAL A 8 2.87 -8.97 20.99
C VAL A 8 4.10 -8.87 20.06
N ASN A 9 3.98 -9.33 18.81
CA ASN A 9 5.04 -9.23 17.81
C ASN A 9 4.48 -8.83 16.43
N PRO A 10 4.46 -7.53 16.10
CA PRO A 10 3.98 -7.01 14.81
C PRO A 10 4.62 -7.67 13.58
N SER A 11 5.94 -7.92 13.64
CA SER A 11 6.72 -8.44 12.52
C SER A 11 6.41 -9.91 12.14
N SER A 12 5.72 -10.63 13.05
CA SER A 12 5.33 -12.03 12.88
C SER A 12 4.08 -12.23 12.03
N ARG A 13 3.37 -11.14 11.67
CA ARG A 13 2.11 -11.19 10.94
C ARG A 13 2.14 -10.25 9.74
N THR A 14 1.30 -10.56 8.76
CA THR A 14 1.03 -9.68 7.63
C THR A 14 -0.44 -9.33 7.62
N LEU A 15 -0.73 -8.04 7.50
CA LEU A 15 -2.08 -7.49 7.45
C LEU A 15 -2.50 -7.32 6.00
N TYR A 16 -3.73 -7.70 5.68
CA TYR A 16 -4.30 -7.57 4.35
C TYR A 16 -5.54 -6.69 4.40
N PHE A 17 -5.58 -5.65 3.57
CA PHE A 17 -6.65 -4.67 3.55
C PHE A 17 -7.36 -4.65 2.19
N ASP A 18 -8.69 -4.64 2.22
CA ASP A 18 -9.50 -4.23 1.08
C ASP A 18 -9.41 -2.70 0.86
N ASN A 19 -9.80 -2.26 -0.34
CA ASN A 19 -9.90 -0.88 -0.79
C ASN A 19 -10.74 0.04 0.09
N PHE A 20 -11.60 -0.50 0.95
CA PHE A 20 -12.33 0.32 1.91
C PHE A 20 -11.39 0.92 2.96
N PHE A 21 -10.47 0.12 3.49
CA PHE A 21 -9.59 0.47 4.60
C PHE A 21 -8.20 0.92 4.15
N ALA A 22 -7.72 0.46 2.99
CA ALA A 22 -6.37 0.75 2.53
C ALA A 22 -6.19 2.22 2.13
N SER A 23 -5.15 2.84 2.67
CA SER A 23 -4.57 4.11 2.25
C SER A 23 -3.05 4.05 2.39
N THR A 24 -2.34 4.91 1.66
CA THR A 24 -0.88 4.96 1.74
C THR A 24 -0.41 5.39 3.13
N ASP A 25 -1.10 6.35 3.76
CA ASP A 25 -0.79 6.79 5.13
C ASP A 25 -0.94 5.66 6.14
N LEU A 26 -2.00 4.84 6.01
CA LEU A 26 -2.20 3.68 6.87
C LEU A 26 -1.07 2.68 6.72
N LEU A 27 -0.69 2.36 5.47
CA LEU A 27 0.39 1.39 5.20
C LEU A 27 1.74 1.90 5.72
N LYS A 28 2.00 3.20 5.59
CA LYS A 28 3.21 3.84 6.15
C LYS A 28 3.25 3.73 7.68
N SER A 29 2.17 4.12 8.37
CA SER A 29 2.10 4.03 9.84
C SER A 29 2.22 2.58 10.34
N LEU A 30 1.69 1.60 9.60
CA LEU A 30 1.87 0.19 9.91
C LEU A 30 3.32 -0.26 9.78
N GLY A 31 4.02 0.20 8.74
CA GLY A 31 5.46 -0.04 8.57
C GLY A 31 6.29 0.55 9.71
N GLU A 32 5.97 1.77 10.15
CA GLU A 32 6.58 2.41 11.32
C GLU A 32 6.34 1.60 12.61
N GLU A 33 5.18 0.95 12.74
CA GLU A 33 4.85 -0.01 13.81
C GLU A 33 5.43 -1.42 13.59
N SER A 34 6.31 -1.62 12.59
CA SER A 34 6.94 -2.90 12.21
C SER A 34 5.97 -4.00 11.72
N PHE A 35 4.75 -3.63 11.32
CA PHE A 35 3.85 -4.54 10.62
C PHE A 35 4.22 -4.65 9.15
N ARG A 36 4.05 -5.85 8.59
CA ARG A 36 3.94 -6.01 7.15
C ARG A 36 2.49 -5.84 6.75
N ALA A 37 2.21 -5.05 5.71
CA ALA A 37 0.86 -4.82 5.25
C ALA A 37 0.78 -4.77 3.73
N THR A 38 -0.35 -5.20 3.18
CA THR A 38 -0.67 -5.12 1.76
C THR A 38 -2.14 -4.80 1.60
N GLY A 39 -2.50 -3.97 0.62
CA GLY A 39 -3.90 -3.72 0.32
C GLY A 39 -4.10 -3.12 -1.05
N THR A 40 -5.30 -3.26 -1.57
CA THR A 40 -5.71 -2.63 -2.83
C THR A 40 -6.16 -1.21 -2.56
N ILE A 41 -5.66 -0.20 -3.27
CA ILE A 41 -6.08 1.20 -3.11
C ILE A 41 -6.91 1.61 -4.33
N ARG A 42 -8.00 2.36 -4.11
CA ARG A 42 -8.76 2.94 -5.23
C ARG A 42 -7.91 4.03 -5.90
N GLU A 43 -7.86 4.05 -7.22
CA GLU A 43 -7.14 5.07 -8.01
C GLU A 43 -7.46 6.50 -7.55
N SER A 44 -8.74 6.80 -7.25
CA SER A 44 -9.18 8.10 -6.76
C SER A 44 -8.64 8.52 -5.38
N ARG A 45 -7.97 7.62 -4.65
CA ARG A 45 -7.36 7.85 -3.34
C ARG A 45 -5.83 7.85 -3.40
N ILE A 46 -5.25 7.55 -4.56
CA ILE A 46 -3.80 7.63 -4.78
C ILE A 46 -3.48 9.10 -5.02
N ASN A 47 -2.54 9.65 -4.25
CA ASN A 47 -2.08 11.02 -4.49
C ASN A 47 -1.26 11.07 -5.79
N HIS A 48 -1.38 12.12 -6.60
CA HIS A 48 -0.75 12.18 -7.93
C HIS A 48 0.79 12.20 -7.92
N GLU A 49 1.42 12.25 -6.75
CA GLU A 49 2.89 12.21 -6.61
C GLU A 49 3.49 10.81 -6.76
N TYR A 50 2.67 9.75 -6.76
CA TYR A 50 3.21 8.39 -6.98
C TYR A 50 3.62 8.21 -8.45
N PRO A 51 4.81 7.65 -8.73
CA PRO A 51 5.38 7.56 -10.07
C PRO A 51 4.78 6.40 -10.87
N LEU A 52 3.45 6.24 -10.85
CA LEU A 52 2.74 5.27 -11.67
C LEU A 52 2.42 5.90 -13.03
N GLU A 53 2.56 5.10 -14.08
CA GLU A 53 2.35 5.56 -15.44
C GLU A 53 0.84 5.80 -15.70
N GLU A 54 0.44 7.07 -15.87
CA GLU A 54 -0.95 7.43 -16.19
C GLU A 54 -1.48 6.73 -17.45
N SER A 55 -0.56 6.31 -18.32
CA SER A 55 -0.83 5.68 -19.61
C SER A 55 -1.18 4.18 -19.51
N MET A 56 -1.21 3.59 -18.30
CA MET A 56 -1.50 2.15 -18.11
C MET A 56 -2.79 1.66 -18.80
N ARG A 57 -3.80 2.53 -18.95
CA ARG A 57 -5.04 2.23 -19.68
C ARG A 57 -4.84 1.92 -21.17
N LYS A 58 -3.70 2.34 -21.75
CA LYS A 58 -3.34 2.14 -23.16
C LYS A 58 -2.43 0.93 -23.37
N LYS A 59 -1.92 0.31 -22.31
CA LYS A 59 -1.06 -0.87 -22.42
C LYS A 59 -1.87 -2.13 -22.73
N GLU A 60 -1.18 -3.15 -23.25
CA GLU A 60 -1.78 -4.45 -23.52
C GLU A 60 -2.28 -5.12 -22.24
N SER A 61 -3.38 -5.87 -22.32
CA SER A 61 -3.91 -6.62 -21.18
C SER A 61 -2.87 -7.59 -20.62
N GLY A 62 -2.71 -7.59 -19.30
CA GLY A 62 -1.64 -8.34 -18.61
C GLY A 62 -0.38 -7.52 -18.33
N SER A 63 -0.32 -6.27 -18.80
CA SER A 63 0.73 -5.33 -18.39
C SER A 63 0.53 -4.85 -16.95
N SER A 64 1.61 -4.70 -16.20
CA SER A 64 1.65 -4.07 -14.87
C SER A 64 2.70 -2.97 -14.85
N ASP A 65 2.54 -2.01 -13.95
CA ASP A 65 3.55 -1.00 -13.65
C ASP A 65 3.96 -1.13 -12.19
N ILE A 66 5.20 -0.80 -11.89
CA ILE A 66 5.75 -1.03 -10.55
C ILE A 66 6.49 0.23 -10.12
N ALA A 67 6.13 0.72 -8.94
CA ALA A 67 6.75 1.88 -8.32
C ALA A 67 7.15 1.58 -6.87
N PHE A 68 8.28 2.12 -6.45
CA PHE A 68 8.69 2.10 -5.04
C PHE A 68 8.92 3.53 -4.56
N ASP A 69 8.14 3.96 -3.58
CA ASP A 69 8.34 5.25 -2.93
C ASP A 69 9.35 5.11 -1.79
N GLN A 70 10.53 5.70 -1.97
CA GLN A 70 11.60 5.68 -0.97
C GLN A 70 11.25 6.45 0.31
N ASN A 71 10.31 7.40 0.26
CA ASN A 71 9.93 8.23 1.41
C ASN A 71 8.96 7.53 2.35
N SER A 72 8.06 6.70 1.80
CA SER A 72 7.11 5.90 2.57
C SER A 72 7.51 4.43 2.70
N GLU A 73 8.54 4.00 1.96
CA GLU A 73 8.96 2.60 1.82
C GLU A 73 7.82 1.69 1.31
N ILE A 74 6.91 2.25 0.50
CA ILE A 74 5.76 1.54 -0.05
C ILE A 74 6.08 1.05 -1.46
N PHE A 75 5.75 -0.21 -1.72
CA PHE A 75 5.80 -0.84 -3.04
C PHE A 75 4.40 -0.87 -3.66
N LEU A 76 4.26 -0.33 -4.87
CA LEU A 76 3.02 -0.24 -5.65
C LEU A 76 3.17 -1.07 -6.92
N VAL A 77 2.08 -1.76 -7.29
CA VAL A 77 1.97 -2.69 -8.43
C VAL A 77 0.64 -2.46 -9.14
#